data_AF-A0AAU5VJH2-F1
#
_entry.id   AF-A0AAU5VJH2-F1
#
_cell.length_a   1.000
_cell.length_b   1.000
_cell.length_c   1.000
_cell.angle_alpha   90.00
_cell.angle_beta   90.00
_cell.angle_gamma   90.00
#
_symmetry.space_group_name_H-M   'P 1'
#
loop_
_entity.id
_entity.type
_entity.pdbx_description
1 polymer ?
#
loop_
_entity_poly.entity_id
_entity_poly.type
_entity_poly.pdbx_seq_one_letter_code
_entity_poly.pdbx_strand_id
1 'polypeptide(L)' 'MSPGRQRCVREGVRNVHAWVVGVPAVVWEGGTPIVTPDWKRAVSDPWKGPAFVDAATLEPLQRADTAVLIGKAVYYR' A
#
# COMPACT_ATOMS: atom_id res chain seq x y z
N MET A 1 -18.82 -6.67 -1.54
CA MET A 1 -17.77 -6.23 -0.59
C MET A 1 -16.86 -7.43 -0.32
N SER A 2 -15.53 -7.31 -0.34
CA SER A 2 -14.67 -8.50 -0.21
C SER A 2 -14.74 -9.10 1.21
N PRO A 3 -14.67 -10.44 1.38
CA PRO A 3 -14.72 -11.09 2.70
C PRO A 3 -13.67 -10.56 3.68
N GLY A 4 -12.47 -10.25 3.18
CA GLY A 4 -11.39 -9.67 3.98
C GLY A 4 -11.72 -8.26 4.50
N ARG A 5 -12.38 -7.42 3.70
CA ARG A 5 -12.82 -6.09 4.13
C ARG A 5 -13.90 -6.18 5.21
N GLN A 6 -14.86 -7.09 5.06
CA GLN A 6 -15.91 -7.30 6.07
C GLN A 6 -15.32 -7.74 7.42
N ARG A 7 -14.31 -8.63 7.42
CA ARG A 7 -13.58 -9.01 8.64
C ARG A 7 -12.94 -7.80 9.32
N CYS A 8 -12.21 -7.00 8.55
CA CYS A 8 -11.48 -5.83 9.04
C CYS A 8 -12.39 -4.77 9.67
N VAL A 9 -13.51 -4.48 9.03
CA VAL A 9 -14.50 -3.54 9.57
C VAL A 9 -15.15 -4.08 10.85
N ARG A 10 -15.48 -5.38 10.89
CA ARG A 10 -16.08 -6.01 12.08
C ARG A 10 -15.13 -6.06 13.28
N GLU A 11 -13.85 -6.34 13.04
CA GLU A 11 -12.86 -6.55 14.10
C GLU A 11 -12.06 -5.28 14.44
N GLY A 12 -12.29 -4.16 13.74
CA GLY A 12 -11.56 -2.91 13.97
C GLY A 12 -10.08 -2.99 13.57
N VAL A 13 -9.69 -3.95 12.74
CA VAL A 13 -8.30 -4.22 12.34
C VAL A 13 -8.06 -3.85 10.87
N ARG A 14 -6.82 -3.48 10.51
CA ARG A 14 -6.48 -3.15 9.13
C ARG A 14 -6.26 -4.39 8.27
N ASN A 15 -6.69 -4.32 7.01
CA ASN A 15 -6.51 -5.44 6.08
C ASN A 15 -5.06 -5.49 5.59
N VAL A 16 -4.34 -6.54 6.01
CA VAL A 16 -2.96 -6.85 5.59
C VAL A 16 -2.88 -7.44 4.17
N HIS A 17 -4.01 -7.80 3.56
CA HIS A 17 -4.10 -8.34 2.20
C HIS A 17 -4.42 -7.27 1.16
N ALA A 18 -3.83 -6.08 1.27
CA ALA A 18 -3.80 -5.15 0.15
C ALA A 18 -2.63 -5.53 -0.74
N TRP A 19 -2.90 -5.87 -1.99
CA TRP A 19 -1.89 -6.33 -2.94
C TRP A 19 -1.66 -5.23 -3.97
N VAL A 20 -0.39 -4.96 -4.30
CA VAL A 20 -0.04 -4.16 -5.46
C VAL A 20 -0.16 -5.06 -6.69
N VAL A 21 -0.96 -4.66 -7.68
CA VAL A 21 -1.06 -5.37 -8.96
C VAL A 21 -0.09 -4.72 -9.94
N GLY A 22 0.90 -5.48 -10.41
CA GLY A 22 1.91 -5.00 -11.34
C GLY A 22 2.91 -6.09 -11.71
N VAL A 23 3.81 -5.79 -12.64
CA VAL A 23 4.94 -6.66 -12.98
C VAL A 23 6.16 -6.19 -12.18
N PRO A 24 6.82 -7.04 -11.39
CA PRO A 24 8.08 -6.68 -10.75
C PRO A 24 9.10 -6.27 -11.80
N ALA A 25 9.49 -5.00 -11.81
CA ALA A 25 10.56 -4.53 -12.69
C ALA A 25 11.92 -5.01 -12.21
N VAL A 26 12.13 -5.02 -10.88
CA VAL A 26 13.40 -5.30 -10.22
C VAL A 26 13.12 -5.87 -8.82
N VAL A 27 13.89 -6.86 -8.38
CA VAL A 27 13.84 -7.44 -7.02
C VAL A 27 15.24 -7.38 -6.41
N TRP A 28 15.37 -6.78 -5.22
CA TRP A 28 16.65 -6.64 -4.52
C TRP A 28 16.62 -7.45 -3.22
N GLU A 29 17.68 -8.20 -2.95
CA GLU A 29 17.88 -8.94 -1.71
C GLU A 29 19.15 -8.45 -1.01
N GLY A 30 18.98 -7.86 0.18
CA GLY A 30 20.06 -7.22 0.92
C GLY A 30 20.41 -5.82 0.41
N GLY A 31 20.41 -4.83 1.32
CA GLY A 31 20.73 -3.44 1.01
C GLY A 31 19.85 -2.44 1.76
N THR A 32 20.27 -1.18 1.80
CA THR A 32 19.45 -0.08 2.34
C THR A 32 18.52 0.41 1.24
N PRO A 33 17.19 0.41 1.46
CA PRO A 33 16.25 0.90 0.47
C PRO A 33 16.45 2.40 0.20
N ILE A 34 16.51 2.78 -1.07
CA ILE A 34 16.61 4.19 -1.48
C ILE A 34 15.19 4.75 -1.53
N VAL A 35 14.67 5.17 -0.38
CA VAL A 35 13.48 6.02 -0.30
C VAL A 35 13.98 7.45 -0.16
N THR A 36 13.98 8.19 -1.26
CA THR A 36 14.25 9.63 -1.27
C THR A 36 13.02 10.40 -0.79
N PRO A 37 13.15 11.68 -0.38
CA PRO A 37 12.03 12.47 0.18
C PRO A 37 10.82 12.67 -0.75
N ASP A 38 10.97 12.44 -2.06
CA ASP A 38 9.91 12.49 -3.07
C ASP A 38 8.94 11.30 -3.01
N TRP A 39 9.31 10.22 -2.32
CA TRP A 39 8.44 9.05 -2.17
C TRP A 39 7.40 9.25 -1.09
N LYS A 40 6.14 8.99 -1.46
CA LYS A 40 5.01 8.99 -0.54
C LYS A 40 4.73 7.58 -0.05
N ARG A 41 4.08 7.46 1.10
CA ARG A 41 3.70 6.18 1.68
C ARG A 41 2.25 5.86 1.37
N ALA A 42 1.99 4.68 0.83
CA ALA A 42 0.65 4.14 0.67
C ALA A 42 0.29 3.22 1.85
N VAL A 43 -0.94 3.31 2.32
CA VAL A 43 -1.48 2.45 3.39
C VAL A 43 -2.82 1.85 2.98
N SER A 44 -3.11 0.66 3.49
CA SER A 44 -4.42 0.02 3.35
C SER A 44 -5.37 0.57 4.42
N ASP A 45 -6.47 1.20 4.00
CA ASP A 45 -7.56 1.63 4.87
C ASP A 45 -8.85 0.85 4.50
N PRO A 46 -9.26 -0.14 5.32
CA PRO A 46 -10.43 -0.97 5.02
C PRO A 46 -11.77 -0.20 5.11
N TRP A 47 -11.81 0.95 5.77
CA TRP A 47 -13.01 1.77 5.90
C TRP A 47 -13.22 2.64 4.65
N LYS A 48 -12.14 3.19 4.09
CA LYS A 48 -12.16 4.02 2.88
C LYS A 48 -12.45 3.24 1.60
N GLY A 49 -12.09 1.96 1.53
CA GLY A 49 -12.41 1.14 0.37
C GLY A 49 -11.48 -0.04 0.15
N PRO A 50 -11.50 -0.63 -1.05
CA PRO A 50 -10.57 -1.69 -1.43
C PRO A 50 -9.19 -1.16 -1.88
N ALA A 51 -9.04 0.15 -2.08
CA ALA A 51 -7.82 0.77 -2.59
C ALA A 51 -6.85 1.14 -1.46
N PHE A 52 -5.58 1.28 -1.83
CA PHE A 52 -4.62 2.01 -0.99
C PHE A 52 -5.04 3.47 -0.86
N VAL A 53 -4.64 4.11 0.22
CA VAL A 53 -4.74 5.56 0.43
C VAL A 53 -3.36 6.14 0.68
N ASP A 54 -3.19 7.43 0.37
CA ASP A 54 -2.01 8.16 0.80
C ASP A 54 -1.98 8.27 2.34
N ALA A 55 -0.82 8.04 2.95
CA ALA A 55 -0.70 8.02 4.41
C ALA A 55 -0.87 9.40 5.06
N ALA A 56 -0.60 10.50 4.35
CA ALA A 56 -0.72 11.85 4.85
C ALA A 56 -2.12 12.43 4.61
N THR A 57 -2.71 12.21 3.43
CA THR A 57 -4.02 12.81 3.08
C THR A 57 -5.20 11.88 3.32
N LEU A 58 -4.97 10.57 3.44
CA LEU A 58 -6.00 9.53 3.48
C LEU A 58 -6.94 9.55 2.26
N GLU A 59 -6.46 10.09 1.14
CA GLU A 59 -7.18 10.07 -0.13
C GLU A 59 -6.88 8.78 -0.90
N PRO A 60 -7.86 8.21 -1.64
CA PRO A 60 -7.64 7.00 -2.43
C PRO A 60 -6.54 7.15 -3.48
N LEU A 61 -5.60 6.21 -3.49
CA LEU A 61 -4.57 6.07 -4.51
C LEU A 61 -5.07 5.14 -5.62
N GLN A 62 -5.26 5.68 -6.83
CA GLN A 62 -5.72 4.89 -7.98
C GLN A 62 -4.57 4.44 -8.89
N ARG A 63 -3.51 5.25 -9.01
CA ARG A 63 -2.36 5.00 -9.88
C ARG A 63 -1.11 5.67 -9.31
N ALA A 64 0.04 5.08 -9.59
CA ALA A 64 1.36 5.67 -9.40
C ALA A 64 2.25 5.26 -10.59
N ASP A 65 3.26 6.07 -10.91
CA ASP A 65 4.21 5.76 -11.99
C ASP A 65 5.25 4.76 -11.52
N THR A 66 5.61 4.81 -10.24
CA THR A 66 6.50 3.81 -9.62
C THR A 66 6.01 3.44 -8.23
N ALA A 67 6.09 2.15 -7.90
CA ALA A 67 5.82 1.65 -6.55
C ALA A 67 6.95 0.72 -6.09
N VAL A 68 7.33 0.83 -4.82
CA VAL A 68 8.35 -0.01 -4.18
C VAL A 68 7.78 -0.59 -2.90
N LEU A 69 7.97 -1.90 -2.73
CA LEU A 69 7.62 -2.61 -1.50
C LEU A 69 8.87 -2.79 -0.65
N ILE A 70 8.87 -2.23 0.57
CA ILE A 70 9.97 -2.36 1.54
C ILE A 70 9.38 -3.00 2.80
N GLY A 71 9.72 -4.26 3.04
CA GLY A 71 9.13 -5.05 4.11
C GLY A 71 7.60 -5.16 3.92
N LYS A 72 6.84 -4.47 4.78
CA LYS A 72 5.36 -4.40 4.72
C LYS A 72 4.82 -3.03 4.27
N ALA A 73 5.71 -2.09 3.95
CA ALA A 73 5.35 -0.73 3.57
C ALA A 73 5.45 -0.56 2.05
N VAL A 74 4.42 0.05 1.47
CA VAL A 74 4.40 0.43 0.05
C VAL A 74 4.72 1.92 -0.04
N TYR A 75 5.70 2.24 -0.88
CA TYR A 75 6.05 3.60 -1.24
C TYR A 75 5.75 3.83 -2.71
N TYR A 76 5.37 5.04 -3.07
CA TYR A 76 5.01 5.38 -4.44
C TYR A 76 5.43 6.80 -4.82
N ARG A 77 5.53 7.04 -6.12
CA ARG A 77 5.63 8.37 -6.73
C ARG A 77 4.85 8.41 -8.04
#